data_AF-A0ABD0MPA8-F1
#
_entry.id   AF-A0ABD0MPA8-F1
#
_cell.length_a   1.000
_cell.length_b   1.000
_cell.length_c   1.000
_cell.angle_alpha   90.00
_cell.angle_beta   90.00
_cell.angle_gamma   90.00
#
_symmetry.space_group_name_H-M   'P 1'
#
loop_
_entity.id
_entity.type
_entity.pdbx_description
1 polymer ?
#
loop_
_entity_poly.entity_id
_entity_poly.type
_entity_poly.pdbx_seq_one_letter_code
_entity_poly.pdbx_strand_id
1 'polypeptide(L)'
;SVIVRLVNGNNPCAGRVEVFDKGQWGTVCDDYWDIDDAAVVCRELDCGAAVKATHTAHFGPGSGPISMSDVHCNGSESALKDCYSDSQYAEDCNHDEDAGVVCSDVDSVSVRLVNGKNPCAGRVEVHHNGHWGTVCDVEWDIADAAVVCRELDCGTAVEATYNDLFGAGLGPILMAVVRCSGSETALKDCDSLSSYIPYCDHSEDAGVVCS
;
A
#
# COMPACT_ATOMS: atom_id res chain seq x y z
N SER A 1 -14.58 -1.98 -17.62
CA SER A 1 -13.48 -2.39 -16.74
C SER A 1 -14.08 -2.78 -15.42
N VAL A 2 -13.73 -3.94 -14.88
CA VAL A 2 -13.97 -4.21 -13.45
C VAL A 2 -12.86 -3.49 -12.69
N ILE A 3 -13.19 -2.89 -11.56
CA ILE A 3 -12.24 -2.23 -10.67
C ILE A 3 -12.18 -3.08 -9.41
N VAL A 4 -11.00 -3.47 -8.99
CA VAL A 4 -10.77 -4.21 -7.74
C VAL A 4 -10.31 -3.25 -6.65
N ARG A 5 -10.73 -3.48 -5.40
CA ARG A 5 -10.16 -2.82 -4.22
C ARG A 5 -10.05 -3.81 -3.06
N LEU A 6 -9.13 -3.51 -2.14
CA LEU A 6 -9.00 -4.23 -0.87
C LEU A 6 -9.55 -3.37 0.27
N VAL A 7 -10.37 -3.97 1.12
CA VAL A 7 -11.06 -3.28 2.22
C VAL A 7 -10.73 -3.94 3.55
N ASN A 8 -10.62 -3.14 4.61
CA ASN A 8 -10.39 -3.58 5.99
C ASN A 8 -9.06 -4.35 6.23
N GLY A 9 -8.05 -4.15 5.38
CA GLY A 9 -6.69 -4.59 5.68
C GLY A 9 -5.91 -3.58 6.52
N ASN A 10 -4.77 -4.04 7.05
CA ASN A 10 -3.85 -3.19 7.81
C ASN A 10 -2.91 -2.35 6.92
N ASN A 11 -2.90 -2.60 5.61
CA ASN A 11 -2.18 -1.83 4.60
C ASN A 11 -2.97 -1.88 3.27
N PRO A 12 -2.58 -1.11 2.24
CA PRO A 12 -3.27 -1.09 0.95
C PRO A 12 -3.23 -2.41 0.17
N CYS A 13 -2.33 -3.33 0.54
CA CYS A 13 -2.06 -4.60 -0.16
C CYS A 13 -2.56 -5.84 0.60
N ALA A 14 -3.49 -5.64 1.53
CA ALA A 14 -4.22 -6.69 2.20
C ALA A 14 -5.68 -6.26 2.40
N GLY A 15 -6.61 -7.21 2.41
CA GLY A 15 -8.00 -6.93 2.71
C GLY A 15 -8.98 -7.87 2.04
N ARG A 16 -10.27 -7.66 2.33
CA ARG A 16 -11.39 -8.29 1.61
C ARG A 16 -11.40 -7.79 0.18
N VAL A 17 -11.56 -8.70 -0.78
CA VAL A 17 -11.63 -8.36 -2.20
C VAL A 17 -13.03 -7.87 -2.53
N GLU A 18 -13.12 -6.66 -3.08
CA GLU A 18 -14.36 -6.13 -3.63
C GLU A 18 -14.17 -5.76 -5.10
N VAL A 19 -15.19 -6.04 -5.91
CA VAL A 19 -15.21 -5.82 -7.35
C VAL A 19 -16.33 -4.85 -7.74
N PHE A 20 -16.01 -3.88 -8.58
CA PHE A 20 -16.99 -2.97 -9.16
C PHE A 20 -17.47 -3.50 -10.51
N ASP A 21 -18.71 -3.97 -10.55
CA ASP A 21 -19.39 -4.39 -11.78
C ASP A 21 -20.77 -3.75 -11.87
N LYS A 22 -21.21 -3.42 -13.10
CA LYS A 22 -22.54 -2.85 -13.40
C LYS A 22 -22.96 -1.66 -12.52
N GLY A 23 -22.01 -0.84 -12.06
CA GLY A 23 -22.28 0.39 -11.31
C GLY A 23 -22.37 0.22 -9.79
N GLN A 24 -22.06 -0.96 -9.25
CA GLN A 24 -22.07 -1.21 -7.81
C GLN A 24 -20.86 -2.04 -7.38
N TRP A 25 -20.44 -1.85 -6.12
CA TRP A 25 -19.46 -2.72 -5.47
C TRP A 25 -20.14 -3.98 -4.95
N GLY A 26 -19.47 -5.11 -5.09
CA GLY A 26 -19.84 -6.36 -4.42
C GLY A 26 -18.62 -7.16 -4.02
N THR A 27 -18.84 -8.20 -3.23
CA THR A 27 -17.78 -9.06 -2.69
C THR A 27 -17.54 -10.28 -3.57
N VAL A 28 -16.51 -11.06 -3.24
CA VAL A 28 -16.17 -12.33 -3.90
C VAL A 28 -16.34 -13.44 -2.87
N CYS A 29 -17.03 -14.52 -3.23
CA CYS A 29 -17.15 -15.70 -2.37
C CYS A 29 -15.82 -16.47 -2.32
N ASP A 30 -15.55 -17.10 -1.18
CA ASP A 30 -14.32 -17.85 -0.93
C ASP A 30 -14.34 -19.32 -1.38
N ASP A 31 -15.46 -19.76 -1.97
CA ASP A 31 -15.57 -21.06 -2.64
C ASP A 31 -14.58 -21.15 -3.80
N TYR A 32 -13.72 -22.17 -3.72
CA TYR A 32 -12.56 -22.40 -4.60
C TYR A 32 -11.52 -21.28 -4.66
N TRP A 33 -11.67 -20.22 -3.88
CA TRP A 33 -10.74 -19.10 -3.85
C TRP A 33 -9.33 -19.55 -3.44
N ASP A 34 -8.35 -19.44 -4.33
CA ASP A 34 -7.01 -19.96 -4.07
C ASP A 34 -5.90 -18.94 -4.28
N ILE A 35 -4.65 -19.41 -4.17
CA ILE A 35 -3.48 -18.55 -4.25
C ILE A 35 -3.25 -18.00 -5.67
N ASP A 36 -3.73 -18.70 -6.70
CA ASP A 36 -3.61 -18.25 -8.09
C ASP A 36 -4.62 -17.12 -8.35
N ASP A 37 -5.82 -17.18 -7.75
CA ASP A 37 -6.78 -16.07 -7.75
C ASP A 37 -6.23 -14.85 -7.02
N ALA A 38 -5.69 -15.07 -5.82
CA ALA A 38 -5.05 -14.03 -5.04
C ALA A 38 -3.86 -13.39 -5.79
N ALA A 39 -3.09 -14.18 -6.55
CA ALA A 39 -1.97 -13.70 -7.34
C ALA A 39 -2.42 -12.75 -8.46
N VAL A 40 -3.56 -13.01 -9.09
CA VAL A 40 -4.15 -12.09 -10.08
C VAL A 40 -4.54 -10.77 -9.40
N VAL A 41 -5.21 -10.82 -8.25
CA VAL A 41 -5.59 -9.60 -7.49
C VAL A 41 -4.36 -8.79 -7.09
N CYS A 42 -3.35 -9.44 -6.49
CA CYS A 42 -2.13 -8.76 -6.04
C CYS A 42 -1.37 -8.11 -7.19
N ARG A 43 -1.35 -8.75 -8.38
CA ARG A 43 -0.76 -8.17 -9.59
C ARG A 43 -1.59 -7.03 -10.17
N GLU A 44 -2.91 -7.19 -10.24
CA GLU A 44 -3.83 -6.15 -10.75
C GLU A 44 -3.72 -4.85 -9.94
N LEU A 45 -3.44 -4.97 -8.64
CA LEU A 45 -3.27 -3.85 -7.71
C LEU A 45 -1.83 -3.37 -7.53
N ASP A 46 -0.86 -3.96 -8.25
CA ASP A 46 0.57 -3.65 -8.13
C ASP A 46 1.10 -3.78 -6.69
N CYS A 47 0.65 -4.83 -6.01
CA CYS A 47 0.99 -5.17 -4.62
C CYS A 47 2.01 -6.31 -4.51
N GLY A 48 2.61 -6.69 -5.64
CA GLY A 48 3.57 -7.78 -5.75
C GLY A 48 2.94 -9.18 -5.78
N ALA A 49 3.60 -10.14 -5.14
CA ALA A 49 3.18 -11.53 -5.12
C ALA A 49 2.08 -11.79 -4.08
N ALA A 50 1.20 -12.75 -4.33
CA ALA A 50 0.27 -13.22 -3.30
C ALA A 50 1.02 -14.01 -2.23
N VAL A 51 0.79 -13.62 -0.97
CA VAL A 51 1.28 -14.33 0.22
C VAL A 51 0.20 -15.26 0.75
N LYS A 52 -1.08 -14.84 0.68
CA LYS A 52 -2.20 -15.62 1.20
C LYS A 52 -3.52 -15.29 0.49
N ALA A 53 -4.26 -16.33 0.15
CA ALA A 53 -5.71 -16.27 -0.09
C ALA A 53 -6.44 -16.47 1.26
N THR A 54 -7.31 -15.55 1.65
CA THR A 54 -8.04 -15.63 2.93
C THR A 54 -9.51 -15.93 2.71
N HIS A 55 -10.07 -16.69 3.63
CA HIS A 55 -11.44 -17.21 3.60
C HIS A 55 -12.19 -16.76 4.85
N THR A 56 -13.46 -17.10 4.93
CA THR A 56 -14.34 -16.97 6.08
C THR A 56 -14.41 -15.54 6.61
N ALA A 57 -14.51 -14.57 5.70
CA ALA A 57 -14.55 -13.15 6.02
C ALA A 57 -13.42 -12.69 6.96
N HIS A 58 -12.17 -13.11 6.68
CA HIS A 58 -11.01 -12.82 7.53
C HIS A 58 -10.83 -11.33 7.88
N PHE A 59 -11.14 -10.43 6.92
CA PHE A 59 -11.09 -8.98 7.08
C PHE A 59 -12.45 -8.36 7.47
N GLY A 60 -13.34 -9.20 8.01
CA GLY A 60 -14.73 -8.90 8.31
C GLY A 60 -15.64 -9.05 7.09
N PRO A 61 -16.94 -9.29 7.32
CA PRO A 61 -17.93 -9.41 6.26
C PRO A 61 -18.12 -8.07 5.56
N GLY A 62 -18.37 -8.13 4.26
CA GLY A 62 -18.80 -7.02 3.44
C GLY A 62 -20.31 -6.80 3.54
N SER A 63 -20.85 -6.13 2.52
CA SER A 63 -22.27 -5.84 2.41
C SER A 63 -22.66 -5.66 0.95
N GLY A 64 -23.92 -5.95 0.63
CA GLY A 64 -24.45 -5.76 -0.72
C GLY A 64 -24.42 -7.07 -1.52
N PRO A 65 -24.22 -7.02 -2.85
CA PRO A 65 -24.18 -8.23 -3.66
C PRO A 65 -22.86 -8.99 -3.47
N ILE A 66 -22.93 -10.32 -3.54
CA ILE A 66 -21.78 -11.16 -3.84
C ILE A 66 -21.72 -11.25 -5.37
N SER A 67 -20.67 -10.69 -5.96
CA SER A 67 -20.58 -10.46 -7.41
C SER A 67 -19.90 -11.61 -8.16
N MET A 68 -19.07 -12.39 -7.48
CA MET A 68 -18.28 -13.48 -8.05
C MET A 68 -18.24 -14.65 -7.08
N SER A 69 -18.26 -15.87 -7.63
CA SER A 69 -18.08 -17.14 -6.93
C SER A 69 -17.37 -18.11 -7.85
N ASP A 70 -16.81 -19.19 -7.30
CA ASP A 70 -16.07 -20.23 -8.03
C ASP A 70 -15.03 -19.65 -8.97
N VAL A 71 -14.21 -18.74 -8.44
CA VAL A 71 -13.15 -18.11 -9.21
C VAL A 71 -12.06 -19.15 -9.47
N HIS A 72 -11.63 -19.25 -10.72
CA HIS A 72 -10.61 -20.18 -11.16
C HIS A 72 -9.66 -19.47 -12.13
N CYS A 73 -8.74 -18.70 -11.57
CA CYS A 73 -7.61 -18.15 -12.29
C CYS A 73 -6.54 -19.23 -12.53
N ASN A 74 -5.76 -19.07 -13.59
CA ASN A 74 -4.51 -19.80 -13.82
C ASN A 74 -3.28 -19.03 -13.27
N GLY A 75 -3.51 -17.92 -12.57
CA GLY A 75 -2.48 -17.08 -11.95
C GLY A 75 -1.75 -16.14 -12.92
N SER A 76 -2.12 -16.12 -14.21
CA SER A 76 -1.42 -15.36 -15.28
C SER A 76 -2.27 -14.26 -15.93
N GLU A 77 -3.54 -14.18 -15.56
CA GLU A 77 -4.52 -13.23 -16.05
C GLU A 77 -4.16 -11.79 -15.66
N SER A 78 -4.46 -10.83 -16.53
CA SER A 78 -4.20 -9.41 -16.24
C SER A 78 -5.10 -8.82 -15.16
N ALA A 79 -6.31 -9.34 -15.03
CA ALA A 79 -7.32 -8.85 -14.09
C ALA A 79 -8.23 -10.00 -13.64
N LEU A 80 -8.82 -9.86 -12.45
CA LEU A 80 -9.67 -10.91 -11.84
C LEU A 80 -10.88 -11.27 -12.71
N LYS A 81 -11.45 -10.28 -13.39
CA LYS A 81 -12.56 -10.46 -14.35
C LYS A 81 -12.22 -11.30 -15.57
N ASP A 82 -10.93 -11.52 -15.84
CA ASP A 82 -10.47 -12.31 -16.99
C ASP A 82 -10.34 -13.80 -16.60
N CYS A 83 -10.45 -14.12 -15.32
CA CYS A 83 -10.54 -15.49 -14.82
C CYS A 83 -11.92 -16.08 -15.06
N TYR A 84 -11.99 -17.41 -15.13
CA TYR A 84 -13.28 -18.08 -15.09
C TYR A 84 -13.92 -17.84 -13.71
N SER A 85 -15.21 -17.53 -13.69
CA SER A 85 -16.02 -17.42 -12.48
C SER A 85 -17.45 -17.80 -12.83
N ASP A 86 -18.20 -18.33 -11.86
CA ASP A 86 -19.60 -18.67 -12.04
C ASP A 86 -20.48 -17.86 -11.08
N SER A 87 -21.01 -16.76 -11.61
CA SER A 87 -21.90 -15.87 -10.86
C SER A 87 -23.23 -16.52 -10.44
N GLN A 88 -23.60 -17.70 -10.96
CA GLN A 88 -24.83 -18.39 -10.55
C GLN A 88 -24.71 -19.00 -9.14
N TYR A 89 -23.51 -19.38 -8.71
CA TYR A 89 -23.28 -19.93 -7.36
C TYR A 89 -23.07 -18.84 -6.29
N ALA A 90 -22.99 -17.58 -6.69
CA ALA A 90 -22.94 -16.47 -5.74
C ALA A 90 -24.20 -16.37 -4.86
N GLU A 91 -25.31 -17.00 -5.25
CA GLU A 91 -26.55 -17.08 -4.45
C GLU A 91 -26.45 -18.06 -3.26
N ASP A 92 -25.51 -19.02 -3.31
CA ASP A 92 -25.31 -20.00 -2.24
C ASP A 92 -24.38 -19.48 -1.14
N CYS A 93 -23.62 -18.43 -1.42
CA CYS A 93 -22.73 -17.79 -0.46
C CYS A 93 -23.43 -16.71 0.38
N ASN A 94 -22.87 -16.45 1.55
CA ASN A 94 -23.19 -15.30 2.38
C ASN A 94 -21.93 -14.51 2.77
N HIS A 95 -22.08 -13.36 3.44
CA HIS A 95 -20.92 -12.51 3.74
C HIS A 95 -19.95 -13.07 4.79
N ASP A 96 -20.30 -14.16 5.48
CA ASP A 96 -19.32 -14.90 6.30
C ASP A 96 -18.32 -15.67 5.41
N GLU A 97 -18.55 -15.76 4.10
CA GLU A 97 -17.74 -16.44 3.08
C GLU A 97 -17.03 -15.44 2.16
N ASP A 98 -16.93 -14.17 2.54
CA ASP A 98 -16.22 -13.18 1.72
C ASP A 98 -14.71 -13.46 1.68
N ALA A 99 -14.19 -13.56 0.47
CA ALA A 99 -12.78 -13.79 0.17
C ALA A 99 -11.91 -12.54 0.39
N GLY A 100 -10.64 -12.77 0.69
CA GLY A 100 -9.64 -11.72 0.85
C GLY A 100 -8.26 -12.15 0.37
N VAL A 101 -7.33 -11.21 0.37
CA VAL A 101 -5.92 -11.46 0.02
C VAL A 101 -4.97 -10.79 0.99
N VAL A 102 -3.78 -11.35 1.10
CA VAL A 102 -2.58 -10.69 1.61
C VAL A 102 -1.51 -10.79 0.54
N CYS A 103 -1.02 -9.65 0.06
CA CYS A 103 0.07 -9.57 -0.90
C CYS A 103 1.41 -9.31 -0.19
N SER A 104 2.51 -9.44 -0.90
CA SER A 104 3.86 -9.29 -0.36
C SER A 104 4.23 -7.84 -0.08
N ASP A 105 3.44 -6.87 -0.58
CA ASP A 105 3.62 -5.44 -0.26
C ASP A 105 4.98 -4.90 -0.73
N VAL A 106 5.58 -5.55 -1.75
CA VAL A 106 6.97 -5.30 -2.19
C VAL A 106 7.16 -3.95 -2.88
N ASP A 107 6.08 -3.35 -3.36
CA ASP A 107 6.10 -2.05 -4.05
C ASP A 107 5.29 -0.98 -3.31
N SER A 108 4.74 -1.30 -2.13
CA SER A 108 4.08 -0.31 -1.29
C SER A 108 5.08 0.29 -0.31
N VAL A 109 5.16 1.60 -0.34
CA VAL A 109 5.88 2.41 0.63
C VAL A 109 4.83 3.19 1.38
N SER A 110 4.80 3.06 2.70
CA SER A 110 3.97 3.91 3.57
C SER A 110 4.84 4.88 4.35
N VAL A 111 4.43 6.14 4.47
CA VAL A 111 5.17 7.16 5.21
C VAL A 111 4.56 7.40 6.60
N ARG A 112 5.40 7.70 7.60
CA ARG A 112 4.97 8.28 8.88
C ARG A 112 5.93 9.35 9.37
N LEU A 113 5.43 10.24 10.23
CA LEU A 113 6.25 11.24 10.93
C LEU A 113 6.44 10.86 12.40
N VAL A 114 7.69 10.88 12.87
CA VAL A 114 8.06 10.48 14.23
C VAL A 114 8.74 11.63 14.97
N ASN A 115 8.51 11.71 16.29
CA ASN A 115 9.13 12.67 17.21
C ASN A 115 8.86 14.16 16.93
N GLY A 116 7.84 14.50 16.15
CA GLY A 116 7.37 15.88 16.05
C GLY A 116 6.50 16.33 17.22
N LYS A 117 6.28 17.65 17.30
CA LYS A 117 5.39 18.26 18.30
C LYS A 117 3.90 18.06 17.98
N ASN A 118 3.59 17.69 16.75
CA ASN A 118 2.24 17.44 16.25
C ASN A 118 2.31 16.35 15.14
N PRO A 119 1.16 15.81 14.67
CA PRO A 119 1.14 14.74 13.66
C PRO A 119 1.70 15.10 12.28
N CYS A 120 1.87 16.39 11.99
CA CYS A 120 2.29 16.94 10.71
C CYS A 120 3.72 17.52 10.76
N ALA A 121 4.52 17.07 11.71
CA ALA A 121 5.94 17.35 11.79
C ALA A 121 6.67 16.12 12.31
N GLY A 122 7.93 15.91 11.91
CA GLY A 122 8.74 14.83 12.45
C GLY A 122 9.78 14.30 11.47
N ARG A 123 10.58 13.34 11.95
CA ARG A 123 11.45 12.50 11.12
C ARG A 123 10.60 11.69 10.16
N VAL A 124 10.98 11.65 8.89
CA VAL A 124 10.32 10.84 7.87
C VAL A 124 10.80 9.40 8.01
N GLU A 125 9.86 8.50 8.26
CA GLU A 125 10.10 7.06 8.21
C GLU A 125 9.21 6.42 7.14
N VAL A 126 9.78 5.46 6.43
CA VAL A 126 9.12 4.70 5.37
C VAL A 126 9.01 3.24 5.77
N HIS A 127 7.87 2.63 5.47
CA HIS A 127 7.65 1.20 5.62
C HIS A 127 7.76 0.54 4.26
N HIS A 128 8.70 -0.39 4.12
CA HIS A 128 8.91 -1.15 2.89
C HIS A 128 9.31 -2.58 3.25
N ASN A 129 8.77 -3.58 2.56
CA ASN A 129 9.09 -5.01 2.81
C ASN A 129 8.91 -5.45 4.27
N GLY A 130 7.89 -4.96 4.97
CA GLY A 130 7.58 -5.36 6.35
C GLY A 130 8.47 -4.71 7.43
N HIS A 131 9.30 -3.74 7.06
CA HIS A 131 10.20 -3.05 7.97
C HIS A 131 10.03 -1.53 7.86
N TRP A 132 10.06 -0.86 9.01
CA TRP A 132 10.23 0.60 9.05
C TRP A 132 11.72 0.95 8.97
N GLY A 133 12.02 2.02 8.26
CA GLY A 133 13.34 2.61 8.18
C GLY A 133 13.28 4.10 7.87
N THR A 134 14.43 4.75 7.85
CA THR A 134 14.54 6.21 7.71
C THR A 134 14.86 6.62 6.28
N VAL A 135 14.68 7.91 6.01
CA VAL A 135 15.06 8.58 4.75
C VAL A 135 16.29 9.43 5.04
N CYS A 136 17.30 9.35 4.18
CA CYS A 136 18.51 10.16 4.25
C CYS A 136 18.24 11.60 3.76
N ASP A 137 18.89 12.59 4.38
CA ASP A 137 18.74 14.01 4.03
C ASP A 137 19.63 14.46 2.85
N VAL A 138 20.39 13.53 2.25
CA VAL A 138 21.18 13.81 1.05
C VAL A 138 20.25 14.15 -0.11
N GLU A 139 20.41 15.39 -0.60
CA GLU A 139 19.56 16.01 -1.63
C GLU A 139 18.09 16.20 -1.22
N TRP A 140 17.74 15.95 0.05
CA TRP A 140 16.39 16.17 0.57
C TRP A 140 16.01 17.65 0.56
N ASP A 141 14.95 17.99 -0.15
CA ASP A 141 14.52 19.37 -0.31
C ASP A 141 13.02 19.60 -0.05
N ILE A 142 12.58 20.84 -0.28
CA ILE A 142 11.20 21.24 -0.02
C ILE A 142 10.20 20.58 -0.99
N ALA A 143 10.62 20.15 -2.18
CA ALA A 143 9.78 19.43 -3.11
C ALA A 143 9.52 18.01 -2.60
N ASP A 144 10.52 17.34 -2.03
CA ASP A 144 10.35 16.03 -1.39
C ASP A 144 9.44 16.13 -0.17
N ALA A 145 9.69 17.13 0.69
CA ALA A 145 8.84 17.41 1.84
C ALA A 145 7.39 17.71 1.44
N ALA A 146 7.16 18.40 0.31
CA ALA A 146 5.83 18.70 -0.19
C ALA A 146 5.06 17.43 -0.59
N VAL A 147 5.75 16.41 -1.14
CA VAL A 147 5.14 15.11 -1.43
C VAL A 147 4.74 14.41 -0.14
N VAL A 148 5.60 14.38 0.88
CA VAL A 148 5.28 13.77 2.18
C VAL A 148 4.10 14.47 2.85
N CYS A 149 4.09 15.81 2.91
CA CYS A 149 2.99 16.56 3.52
C CYS A 149 1.67 16.34 2.78
N ARG A 150 1.71 16.19 1.45
CA ARG A 150 0.53 15.86 0.63
C ARG A 150 0.05 14.43 0.86
N GLU A 151 0.96 13.46 0.87
CA GLU A 151 0.65 12.04 1.08
C GLU A 151 -0.03 11.80 2.44
N LEU A 152 0.39 12.55 3.46
CA LEU A 152 -0.15 12.46 4.82
C LEU A 152 -1.36 13.37 5.09
N ASP A 153 -1.87 14.08 4.07
CA ASP A 153 -2.97 15.05 4.19
C ASP A 153 -2.71 16.14 5.27
N CYS A 154 -1.45 16.58 5.35
CA CYS A 154 -0.95 17.59 6.29
C CYS A 154 -0.76 18.98 5.64
N GLY A 155 -1.37 19.21 4.47
CA GLY A 155 -1.28 20.48 3.75
C GLY A 155 0.06 20.68 3.02
N THR A 156 0.62 21.89 3.09
CA THR A 156 1.84 22.26 2.36
C THR A 156 3.09 22.13 3.22
N ALA A 157 4.21 21.75 2.62
CA ALA A 157 5.50 21.77 3.31
C ALA A 157 5.92 23.20 3.68
N VAL A 158 6.26 23.38 4.95
CA VAL A 158 6.84 24.61 5.50
C VAL A 158 8.36 24.49 5.57
N GLU A 159 8.88 23.31 5.92
CA GLU A 159 10.31 23.07 6.08
C GLU A 159 10.67 21.61 5.74
N ALA A 160 11.77 21.44 5.01
CA ALA A 160 12.49 20.18 4.88
C ALA A 160 13.67 20.22 5.86
N THR A 161 13.68 19.31 6.84
CA THR A 161 14.64 19.34 7.94
C THR A 161 15.71 18.26 7.74
N TYR A 162 16.91 18.54 8.19
CA TYR A 162 18.13 17.75 8.00
C TYR A 162 18.88 17.62 9.34
N ASN A 163 19.97 16.86 9.35
CA ASN A 163 20.81 16.58 10.52
C ASN A 163 19.97 16.14 11.72
N ASP A 164 19.18 15.08 11.55
CA ASP A 164 18.42 14.41 12.60
C ASP A 164 17.66 15.33 13.56
N LEU A 165 17.06 16.43 13.07
CA LEU A 165 16.41 17.46 13.90
C LEU A 165 15.35 16.90 14.88
N PHE A 166 14.66 15.81 14.48
CA PHE A 166 13.67 15.11 15.30
C PHE A 166 14.26 13.88 16.03
N GLY A 167 15.58 13.86 16.16
CA GLY A 167 16.42 12.78 16.67
C GLY A 167 16.67 11.69 15.64
N ALA A 168 17.83 11.04 15.76
CA ALA A 168 18.17 9.81 15.06
C ALA A 168 17.10 8.72 15.17
N GLY A 169 16.79 8.10 14.04
CA GLY A 169 15.94 6.92 13.95
C GLY A 169 16.67 5.64 14.31
N LEU A 170 16.04 4.52 13.98
CA LEU A 170 16.57 3.18 14.24
C LEU A 170 16.31 2.29 13.02
N GLY A 171 17.16 1.28 12.83
CA GLY A 171 16.96 0.27 11.81
C GLY A 171 17.64 0.63 10.48
N PRO A 172 17.09 0.22 9.34
CA PRO A 172 17.68 0.52 8.04
C PRO A 172 17.39 1.96 7.59
N ILE A 173 18.29 2.53 6.80
CA ILE A 173 18.02 3.69 5.94
C ILE A 173 17.51 3.12 4.61
N LEU A 174 16.23 3.31 4.32
CA LEU A 174 15.56 2.64 3.20
C LEU A 174 15.60 3.47 1.91
N MET A 175 15.67 4.80 2.04
CA MET A 175 15.82 5.73 0.91
C MET A 175 17.05 6.59 1.14
N ALA A 176 18.05 6.46 0.28
CA ALA A 176 19.32 7.17 0.42
C ALA A 176 19.34 8.51 -0.33
N VAL A 177 18.60 8.60 -1.45
CA VAL A 177 18.39 9.85 -2.18
C VAL A 177 16.95 9.83 -2.69
N VAL A 178 16.24 10.93 -2.47
CA VAL A 178 14.89 11.17 -2.99
C VAL A 178 14.96 12.42 -3.86
N ARG A 179 14.33 12.39 -5.04
CA ARG A 179 14.26 13.50 -5.97
C ARG A 179 12.85 13.61 -6.54
N CYS A 180 11.99 14.27 -5.80
CA CYS A 180 10.65 14.61 -6.23
C CYS A 180 10.68 15.88 -7.09
N SER A 181 9.77 15.95 -8.07
CA SER A 181 9.42 17.21 -8.75
C SER A 181 8.54 18.12 -7.87
N GLY A 182 7.93 17.55 -6.83
CA GLY A 182 6.97 18.21 -5.93
C GLY A 182 5.52 18.04 -6.38
N SER A 183 5.25 17.29 -7.45
CA SER A 183 3.91 17.03 -7.99
C SER A 183 3.39 15.62 -7.74
N GLU A 184 4.24 14.73 -7.24
CA GLU A 184 3.98 13.32 -6.97
C GLU A 184 2.95 13.11 -5.85
N THR A 185 2.10 12.10 -5.98
CA THR A 185 1.08 11.83 -4.96
C THR A 185 1.62 11.10 -3.74
N ALA A 186 2.66 10.28 -3.92
CA ALA A 186 3.32 9.56 -2.85
C ALA A 186 4.84 9.56 -3.04
N LEU A 187 5.58 9.39 -1.95
CA LEU A 187 7.05 9.43 -1.93
C LEU A 187 7.68 8.35 -2.82
N LYS A 188 6.99 7.20 -2.96
CA LYS A 188 7.42 6.11 -3.86
C LYS A 188 7.38 6.47 -5.34
N ASP A 189 6.62 7.49 -5.72
CA ASP A 189 6.47 7.91 -7.12
C ASP A 189 7.64 8.83 -7.55
N CYS A 190 8.48 9.27 -6.61
CA CYS A 190 9.65 10.08 -6.88
C CYS A 190 10.82 9.24 -7.40
N ASP A 191 11.71 9.85 -8.19
CA ASP A 191 12.98 9.21 -8.53
C ASP A 191 13.79 9.03 -7.23
N SER A 192 14.06 7.79 -6.87
CA SER A 192 14.73 7.46 -5.62
C SER A 192 15.77 6.38 -5.81
N LEU A 193 16.88 6.53 -5.09
CA LEU A 193 17.92 5.51 -5.00
C LEU A 193 17.82 4.82 -3.65
N SER A 194 17.51 3.53 -3.69
CA SER A 194 17.56 2.67 -2.52
C SER A 194 19.01 2.44 -2.06
N SER A 195 19.17 1.86 -0.88
CA SER A 195 20.31 1.77 0.05
C SER A 195 21.72 1.35 -0.46
N TYR A 196 22.05 1.53 -1.73
CA TYR A 196 23.36 1.23 -2.31
C TYR A 196 24.35 2.41 -2.27
N ILE A 197 24.06 3.44 -1.46
CA ILE A 197 24.96 4.60 -1.27
C ILE A 197 25.60 4.50 0.13
N PRO A 198 26.93 4.38 0.24
CA PRO A 198 27.64 4.10 1.50
C PRO A 198 27.90 5.35 2.37
N TYR A 199 27.09 6.41 2.27
CA TYR A 199 27.41 7.70 2.91
C TYR A 199 26.46 8.18 3.98
N CYS A 200 25.30 7.54 4.17
CA CYS A 200 24.31 8.03 5.12
C CYS A 200 24.31 7.23 6.43
N ASP A 201 24.27 7.92 7.57
CA ASP A 201 23.97 7.34 8.87
C ASP A 201 22.78 8.06 9.55
N HIS A 202 22.37 7.64 10.74
CA HIS A 202 21.20 8.22 11.40
C HIS A 202 21.38 9.66 11.91
N SER A 203 22.58 10.24 11.81
CA SER A 203 22.76 11.69 11.99
C SER A 203 22.25 12.50 10.80
N GLU A 204 21.95 11.85 9.68
CA GLU A 204 21.47 12.45 8.43
C GLU A 204 20.01 12.02 8.13
N ASP A 205 19.24 11.65 9.15
CA ASP A 205 17.83 11.30 8.96
C ASP A 205 16.98 12.55 8.63
N ALA A 206 16.32 12.53 7.48
CA ALA A 206 15.45 13.59 6.99
C ALA A 206 14.16 13.73 7.81
N GLY A 207 13.64 14.95 7.85
CA GLY A 207 12.36 15.27 8.48
C GLY A 207 11.59 16.34 7.71
N VAL A 208 10.36 16.59 8.15
CA VAL A 208 9.49 17.62 7.58
C VAL A 208 8.73 18.39 8.65
N VAL A 209 8.33 19.61 8.30
CA VAL A 209 7.28 20.37 8.99
C VAL A 209 6.26 20.80 7.93
N CYS A 210 5.00 20.45 8.14
CA CYS A 210 3.87 20.85 7.31
C CYS A 210 3.04 21.96 7.98
N SER A 211 2.06 22.51 7.24
CA SER A 211 1.17 23.61 7.66
C SER A 211 0.08 23.21 8.66
#